data_AF-C4XW06-F1
#
_entry.id   AF-C4XW06-F1
#
_cell.length_a   1.000
_cell.length_b   1.000
_cell.length_c   1.000
_cell.angle_alpha   90.00
_cell.angle_beta   90.00
_cell.angle_gamma   90.00
#
_symmetry.space_group_name_H-M   'P 1'
#
loop_
_entity.id
_entity.type
_entity.pdbx_description
1 polymer ?
#
loop_
_entity_poly.entity_id
_entity_poly.type
_entity_poly.pdbx_seq_one_letter_code
_entity_poly.pdbx_strand_id
1 'polypeptide(L)'
;MVKFNFSLPLSSLFKFRAGKFNYPLEQEIRTKLDSLPSVTKIYSNPDGTPRVPSDAEFKTIAELQNLYYQRNHSEWNFILPGIPKEQLELFRDNSQDLKNFQFVTKDAGKIIDKIPYKDETTGELKWRVVRETEKAEGWELPYYYIVLPVFIYVLYSKYTSQMRKRETDGPEWAEKELRLRAMEEYFHGDSEKAKEFLSNEGKSEREIRDRDDLVVSRILAGDYDKLAQLKKKLPKDLVPKPEVNDKINI
;
A
#
# COMPACT_ATOMS: atom_id res chain seq x y z
N MET A 1 32.37 -6.08 -16.05
CA MET A 1 31.81 -5.79 -14.70
C MET A 1 30.91 -4.57 -14.81
N VAL A 2 29.59 -4.76 -14.74
CA VAL A 2 28.62 -3.66 -14.73
C VAL A 2 28.60 -3.08 -13.31
N LYS A 3 29.04 -1.84 -13.14
CA LYS A 3 28.92 -1.12 -11.86
C LYS A 3 27.51 -0.55 -11.78
N PHE A 4 26.66 -1.21 -10.99
CA PHE A 4 25.37 -0.65 -10.60
C PHE A 4 25.60 0.49 -9.59
N ASN A 5 25.47 1.73 -10.06
CA ASN A 5 25.37 2.89 -9.16
C ASN A 5 23.96 2.91 -8.58
N PHE A 6 23.78 2.34 -7.39
CA PHE A 6 22.60 2.59 -6.57
C PHE A 6 22.70 4.00 -5.99
N SER A 7 22.17 4.99 -6.70
CA SER A 7 21.90 6.31 -6.10
C SER A 7 20.68 6.15 -5.17
N LEU A 8 20.93 5.86 -3.90
CA LEU A 8 19.89 5.89 -2.88
C LEU A 8 19.31 7.32 -2.82
N PRO A 9 17.99 7.53 -3.02
CA PRO A 9 17.34 8.84 -2.92
C PRO A 9 17.17 9.29 -1.45
N LEU A 10 17.99 8.77 -0.53
CA LEU A 10 17.97 9.12 0.89
C LEU A 10 18.80 10.38 1.18
N SER A 11 19.68 10.80 0.27
CA SER A 11 20.48 12.02 0.43
C SER A 11 19.65 13.32 0.31
N SER A 12 18.44 13.27 -0.24
CA SER A 12 17.49 14.39 -0.25
C SER A 12 16.64 14.44 1.03
N LEU A 13 16.42 13.31 1.72
CA LEU A 13 15.67 13.27 2.99
C LEU A 13 16.42 14.00 4.12
N PHE A 14 17.75 14.00 4.12
CA PHE A 14 18.57 14.73 5.09
C PHE A 14 18.88 16.18 4.67
N LYS A 15 18.39 16.64 3.51
CA LYS A 15 18.43 18.06 3.10
C LYS A 15 17.16 18.82 3.48
N PHE A 16 16.35 18.28 4.37
CA PHE A 16 15.24 19.02 4.95
C PHE A 16 15.79 20.11 5.87
N ARG A 17 16.03 21.30 5.32
CA ARG A 17 16.22 22.50 6.14
C ARG A 17 14.88 22.76 6.80
N ALA A 18 14.78 22.48 8.10
CA ALA A 18 13.63 22.89 8.89
C ALA A 18 13.38 24.38 8.61
N GLY A 19 12.18 24.70 8.10
CA GLY A 19 11.82 26.06 7.74
C GLY A 19 12.04 26.98 8.95
N LYS A 20 12.86 28.02 8.77
CA LYS A 20 13.13 29.00 9.82
C LYS A 20 11.80 29.67 10.19
N PHE A 21 11.43 29.58 11.46
CA PHE A 21 10.22 30.21 11.98
C PHE A 21 10.27 31.74 11.78
N ASN A 22 9.23 32.31 11.18
CA ASN A 22 9.14 33.73 10.86
C ASN A 22 8.14 34.42 11.80
N TYR A 23 8.63 34.92 12.93
CA TYR A 23 7.79 35.58 13.93
C TYR A 23 7.07 36.85 13.43
N PRO A 24 7.73 37.78 12.69
CA PRO A 24 7.04 38.93 12.11
C PRO A 24 5.84 38.57 11.24
N LEU A 25 5.93 37.47 10.48
CA LEU A 25 4.83 36.99 9.65
C LEU A 25 3.65 36.51 10.51
N GLU A 26 3.91 35.80 11.60
CA GLU A 26 2.85 35.37 12.53
C GLU A 26 2.18 36.56 13.25
N GLN A 27 2.93 37.63 13.52
CA GLN A 27 2.35 38.87 14.06
C GLN A 27 1.46 39.58 13.03
N GLU A 28 1.89 39.65 11.76
CA GLU A 28 1.06 40.21 10.69
C GLU A 28 -0.24 39.41 10.50
N ILE A 29 -0.14 38.08 10.52
CA ILE A 29 -1.32 37.20 10.50
C ILE A 29 -2.25 37.52 11.66
N ARG A 30 -1.72 37.64 12.89
CA ARG A 30 -2.53 37.90 14.08
C ARG A 30 -3.27 39.23 13.98
N THR A 31 -2.57 40.30 13.58
CA THR A 31 -3.19 41.62 13.43
C THR A 31 -4.32 41.63 12.38
N LYS A 32 -4.16 40.88 11.28
CA LYS A 32 -5.23 40.72 10.28
C LYS A 32 -6.39 39.86 10.78
N LEU A 33 -6.11 38.79 11.53
CA LEU A 33 -7.16 37.97 12.16
C LEU A 33 -8.00 38.78 13.16
N ASP A 34 -7.33 39.58 14.01
CA ASP A 34 -7.99 40.43 15.01
C ASP A 34 -8.75 41.62 14.39
N SER A 35 -8.45 41.98 13.14
CA SER A 35 -9.19 43.01 12.39
C SER A 35 -10.55 42.53 11.86
N LEU A 36 -10.77 41.22 11.82
CA LEU A 36 -12.01 40.63 11.37
C LEU A 36 -13.05 40.57 12.50
N PRO A 37 -14.34 40.76 12.20
CA PRO A 37 -15.37 40.80 13.24
C PRO A 37 -15.60 39.43 13.92
N SER A 38 -15.35 38.32 13.23
CA SER A 38 -15.41 36.98 13.83
C SER A 38 -14.72 35.93 12.95
N VAL A 39 -13.65 35.32 13.45
CA VAL A 39 -12.91 34.27 12.73
C VAL A 39 -13.70 32.97 12.57
N THR A 40 -14.57 32.63 13.52
CA THR A 40 -15.32 31.37 13.51
C THR A 40 -16.62 31.45 12.72
N LYS A 41 -17.16 32.66 12.48
CA LYS A 41 -18.47 32.89 11.84
C LYS A 41 -18.43 33.81 10.62
N ILE A 42 -17.28 33.99 9.95
CA ILE A 42 -17.18 34.84 8.74
C ILE A 42 -18.24 34.51 7.68
N TYR A 43 -18.52 33.22 7.48
CA TYR A 43 -19.42 32.76 6.44
C TYR A 43 -20.84 32.45 6.93
N SER A 44 -21.18 32.86 8.15
CA SER A 44 -22.49 32.57 8.75
C SER A 44 -23.08 33.80 9.40
N ASN A 45 -24.35 34.08 9.09
CA ASN A 45 -25.11 35.08 9.83
C ASN A 45 -25.32 34.62 11.28
N PRO A 46 -25.70 35.53 12.19
CA PRO A 46 -26.11 35.16 13.55
C PRO A 46 -27.18 34.06 13.59
N ASP A 47 -28.04 34.00 12.57
CA ASP A 47 -29.13 33.03 12.41
C ASP A 47 -28.67 31.68 11.81
N GLY A 48 -27.38 31.51 11.51
CA GLY A 48 -26.81 30.28 10.96
C GLY A 48 -26.93 30.11 9.45
N THR A 49 -27.60 31.03 8.74
CA THR A 49 -27.65 31.02 7.27
C THR A 49 -26.28 31.40 6.68
N PRO A 50 -25.93 30.89 5.48
CA PRO A 50 -24.69 31.28 4.81
C PRO A 50 -24.66 32.78 4.51
N ARG A 51 -23.54 33.43 4.84
CA ARG A 51 -23.26 34.85 4.59
C ARG A 51 -22.13 34.97 3.58
N VAL A 52 -22.26 35.93 2.67
CA VAL A 52 -21.15 36.40 1.84
C VAL A 52 -20.42 37.51 2.59
N PRO A 53 -19.10 37.40 2.85
CA PRO A 53 -18.32 38.47 3.44
C PRO A 53 -18.35 39.74 2.58
N SER A 54 -18.25 40.91 3.22
CA SER A 54 -18.10 42.18 2.52
C SER A 54 -16.76 42.26 1.78
N ASP A 55 -16.65 43.16 0.79
CA ASP A 55 -15.42 43.29 -0.02
C ASP A 55 -14.15 43.59 0.81
N ALA A 56 -14.30 44.31 1.93
CA ALA A 56 -13.20 44.59 2.87
C ALA A 56 -12.79 43.35 3.68
N GLU A 57 -13.76 42.59 4.19
CA GLU A 57 -13.53 41.29 4.85
C GLU A 57 -12.92 40.30 3.85
N PHE A 58 -13.36 40.35 2.59
CA PHE A 58 -12.84 39.49 1.54
C PHE A 58 -11.37 39.80 1.22
N LYS A 59 -11.03 41.09 1.09
CA LYS A 59 -9.64 41.51 0.84
C LYS A 59 -8.69 41.01 1.94
N THR A 60 -9.09 41.14 3.19
CA THR A 60 -8.31 40.68 4.34
C THR A 60 -8.20 39.15 4.38
N ILE A 61 -9.26 38.40 4.08
CA ILE A 61 -9.22 36.93 3.95
C ILE A 61 -8.25 36.49 2.85
N ALA A 62 -8.25 37.15 1.69
CA ALA A 62 -7.36 36.80 0.60
C ALA A 62 -5.89 37.11 0.92
N GLU A 63 -5.63 38.23 1.60
CA GLU A 63 -4.29 38.53 2.11
C GLU A 63 -3.84 37.51 3.15
N LEU A 64 -4.72 37.09 4.06
CA LEU A 64 -4.46 36.02 5.03
C LEU A 64 -4.15 34.69 4.34
N GLN A 65 -4.83 34.35 3.24
CA GLN A 65 -4.55 33.16 2.47
C GLN A 65 -3.13 33.20 1.85
N ASN A 66 -2.71 34.35 1.33
CA ASN A 66 -1.38 34.51 0.76
C ASN A 66 -0.29 34.41 1.83
N LEU A 67 -0.50 35.07 2.99
CA LEU A 67 0.37 34.94 4.15
C LEU A 67 0.43 33.49 4.65
N TYR A 68 -0.71 32.78 4.66
CA TYR A 68 -0.78 31.36 5.03
C TYR A 68 0.13 30.48 4.17
N TYR A 69 0.15 30.69 2.85
CA TYR A 69 1.03 29.93 1.96
C TYR A 69 2.52 30.29 2.10
N GLN A 70 2.83 31.48 2.60
CA GLN A 70 4.20 31.89 2.91
C GLN A 70 4.70 31.33 4.25
N ARG A 71 3.82 30.71 5.06
CA ARG A 71 4.19 30.08 6.33
C ARG A 71 5.05 28.85 6.11
N ASN A 72 6.35 28.99 6.34
CA ASN A 72 7.23 27.85 6.53
C ASN A 72 7.10 27.33 7.96
N HIS A 73 6.27 26.32 8.14
CA HIS A 73 6.19 25.59 9.40
C HIS A 73 6.61 24.15 9.19
N SER A 74 7.61 23.74 9.96
CA SER A 74 7.97 22.35 10.11
C SER A 74 7.38 21.86 11.42
N GLU A 75 6.71 20.71 11.46
CA GLU A 75 6.27 20.10 12.72
C GLU A 75 7.45 19.89 13.69
N TRP A 76 8.66 19.73 13.15
CA TRP A 76 9.90 19.65 13.90
C TRP A 76 10.23 20.92 14.70
N ASN A 77 9.69 22.09 14.34
CA ASN A 77 9.91 23.34 15.07
C ASN A 77 9.28 23.31 16.48
N PHE A 78 8.29 22.45 16.73
CA PHE A 78 7.71 22.26 18.07
C PHE A 78 8.57 21.37 18.97
N ILE A 79 9.43 20.54 18.38
CA ILE A 79 10.22 19.52 19.09
C ILE A 79 11.67 20.01 19.27
N LEU A 80 12.20 20.80 18.33
CA LEU A 80 13.57 21.30 18.37
C LEU A 80 13.73 22.47 19.36
N PRO A 81 14.73 22.43 20.25
CA PRO A 81 15.03 23.52 21.17
C PRO A 81 15.63 24.69 20.38
N GLY A 82 14.83 25.71 20.10
CA GLY A 82 15.29 26.89 19.36
C GLY A 82 14.29 28.02 19.22
N ILE A 83 12.99 27.77 19.48
CA ILE A 83 11.93 28.77 19.38
C ILE A 83 11.34 29.01 20.79
N PRO A 84 11.18 30.27 21.23
CA PRO A 84 10.51 30.59 22.48
C PRO A 84 9.07 30.06 22.52
N LYS A 85 8.61 29.63 23.69
CA LYS A 85 7.26 29.06 23.89
C LYS A 85 6.14 30.01 23.43
N GLU A 86 6.27 31.30 23.71
CA GLU A 86 5.30 32.34 23.32
C GLU A 86 5.11 32.42 21.79
N GLN A 87 6.19 32.24 21.03
CA GLN A 87 6.15 32.26 19.57
C GLN A 87 5.46 31.01 19.01
N LEU A 88 5.65 29.86 19.66
CA LEU A 88 4.97 28.61 19.32
C LEU A 88 3.48 28.65 19.67
N GLU A 89 3.13 29.27 20.80
CA GLU A 89 1.73 29.48 21.20
C GLU A 89 1.02 30.40 20.21
N LEU A 90 1.63 31.52 19.80
CA LEU A 90 1.08 32.40 18.75
C LEU A 90 0.84 31.64 17.44
N PHE A 91 1.80 30.84 17.00
CA PHE A 91 1.66 30.04 15.79
C PHE A 91 0.52 29.01 15.90
N ARG A 92 0.36 28.38 17.06
CA ARG A 92 -0.69 27.39 17.32
C ARG A 92 -2.07 28.06 17.26
N ASP A 93 -2.22 29.18 17.95
CA ASP A 93 -3.48 29.90 18.04
C ASP A 93 -3.88 30.47 16.67
N ASN A 94 -2.93 31.08 15.95
CA ASN A 94 -3.13 31.50 14.56
C ASN A 94 -3.51 30.32 13.64
N SER A 95 -2.89 29.15 13.81
CA SER A 95 -3.20 27.97 12.98
C SER A 95 -4.61 27.44 13.24
N GLN A 96 -5.08 27.49 14.49
CA GLN A 96 -6.44 27.13 14.85
C GLN A 96 -7.45 28.09 14.23
N ASP A 97 -7.17 29.39 14.29
CA ASP A 97 -8.00 30.44 13.72
C ASP A 97 -8.05 30.36 12.19
N LEU A 98 -6.90 30.17 11.53
CA LEU A 98 -6.80 30.03 10.07
C LEU A 98 -7.52 28.77 9.54
N LYS A 99 -7.66 27.73 10.36
CA LYS A 99 -8.40 26.51 10.00
C LYS A 99 -9.89 26.80 9.75
N ASN A 100 -10.46 27.81 10.40
CA ASN A 100 -11.88 28.18 10.24
C ASN A 100 -12.17 28.78 8.85
N PHE A 101 -11.17 29.37 8.20
CA PHE A 101 -11.29 29.88 6.82
C PHE A 101 -11.15 28.78 5.76
N GLN A 102 -10.84 27.54 6.18
CA GLN A 102 -10.81 26.37 5.32
C GLN A 102 -9.85 26.44 4.12
N PHE A 103 -8.83 27.31 4.12
CA PHE A 103 -7.92 27.53 2.96
C PHE A 103 -7.32 26.26 2.31
N VAL A 104 -7.24 25.15 3.05
CA VAL A 104 -6.60 23.88 2.63
C VAL A 104 -7.58 22.69 2.58
N THR A 105 -8.82 22.84 3.04
CA THR A 105 -9.77 21.71 3.16
C THR A 105 -10.75 21.62 1.98
N LYS A 106 -11.22 20.42 1.65
CA LYS A 106 -12.20 20.11 0.58
C LYS A 106 -13.49 20.94 0.66
N ASP A 107 -13.83 21.45 1.83
CA ASP A 107 -15.03 22.26 2.07
C ASP A 107 -14.82 23.78 1.84
N ALA A 108 -13.59 24.23 1.57
CA ALA A 108 -13.30 25.64 1.23
C ALA A 108 -14.15 26.12 0.04
N GLY A 109 -14.34 25.22 -0.93
CA GLY A 109 -15.19 25.42 -2.09
C GLY A 109 -16.68 25.15 -1.85
N LYS A 110 -17.06 24.48 -0.75
CA LYS A 110 -18.48 24.20 -0.47
C LYS A 110 -19.24 25.40 0.03
N ILE A 111 -18.57 26.31 0.74
CA ILE A 111 -19.22 27.50 1.29
C ILE A 111 -19.26 28.61 0.23
N ILE A 112 -18.20 28.73 -0.58
CA ILE A 112 -18.13 29.61 -1.76
C ILE A 112 -17.38 28.81 -2.84
N ASP A 113 -18.00 28.51 -3.99
CA ASP A 113 -17.41 27.75 -5.13
C ASP A 113 -16.25 28.49 -5.84
N LYS A 114 -15.59 29.41 -5.14
CA LYS A 114 -14.60 30.34 -5.65
C LYS A 114 -13.50 30.51 -4.62
N ILE A 115 -12.26 30.53 -5.08
CA ILE A 115 -11.08 30.81 -4.25
C ILE A 115 -10.63 32.24 -4.58
N PRO A 116 -10.27 33.07 -3.57
CA PRO A 116 -9.60 34.34 -3.82
C PRO A 116 -8.24 34.10 -4.49
N TYR A 117 -7.93 34.83 -5.55
CA TYR A 117 -6.58 34.88 -6.10
C TYR A 117 -6.18 36.32 -6.41
N LYS A 118 -4.90 36.62 -6.23
CA LYS A 118 -4.30 37.88 -6.67
C LYS A 118 -3.86 37.71 -8.12
N ASP A 119 -4.41 38.54 -9.01
CA ASP A 119 -4.00 38.58 -10.40
C ASP A 119 -2.55 39.12 -10.48
N GLU A 120 -1.63 38.33 -11.04
CA GLU A 120 -0.20 38.66 -11.09
C GLU A 120 0.09 39.92 -11.92
N THR A 121 -0.81 40.25 -12.86
CA THR A 121 -0.64 41.37 -13.80
C THR A 121 -1.21 42.68 -13.27
N THR A 122 -2.38 42.63 -12.62
CA THR A 122 -3.10 43.82 -12.13
C THR A 122 -2.96 44.04 -10.63
N GLY A 123 -2.52 43.02 -9.89
CA GLY A 123 -2.47 43.04 -8.43
C GLY A 123 -3.85 43.04 -7.76
N GLU A 124 -4.93 43.01 -8.53
CA GLU A 124 -6.31 43.00 -8.06
C GLU A 124 -6.72 41.62 -7.56
N LEU A 125 -7.58 41.61 -6.54
CA LEU A 125 -8.12 40.40 -5.93
C LEU A 125 -9.39 39.98 -6.65
N LYS A 126 -9.35 38.83 -7.33
CA LYS A 126 -10.47 38.29 -8.09
C LYS A 126 -10.85 36.90 -7.59
N TRP A 127 -12.08 36.50 -7.87
CA TRP A 127 -12.56 35.15 -7.60
C TRP A 127 -12.29 34.23 -8.79
N ARG A 128 -11.66 33.08 -8.56
CA ARG A 128 -11.58 32.00 -9.57
C ARG A 128 -12.32 30.79 -9.08
N VAL A 129 -13.19 30.25 -9.94
CA VAL A 129 -13.77 28.91 -9.76
C VAL A 129 -12.66 27.91 -10.10
N VAL A 130 -12.15 27.20 -9.10
CA VAL A 130 -11.16 26.13 -9.28
C VAL A 130 -11.87 24.81 -9.02
N ARG A 131 -12.23 24.10 -10.09
CA ARG A 131 -12.92 22.80 -10.02
C ARG A 131 -12.03 21.60 -10.29
N GLU A 132 -10.71 21.78 -10.24
CA GLU A 132 -9.76 20.69 -10.38
C GLU A 132 -9.02 20.51 -9.06
N THR A 133 -9.26 19.36 -8.45
CA THR A 133 -8.59 18.87 -7.24
C THR A 133 -7.12 18.58 -7.55
N GLU A 134 -6.31 19.61 -7.79
CA GLU A 134 -4.85 19.48 -7.99
C GLU A 134 -4.10 19.21 -6.67
N LYS A 135 -4.75 19.38 -5.53
CA LYS A 135 -4.15 19.08 -4.23
C LYS A 135 -4.42 17.63 -3.86
N ALA A 136 -3.42 16.78 -4.11
CA ALA A 136 -3.34 15.40 -3.61
C ALA A 136 -3.87 15.32 -2.18
N GLU A 137 -4.77 14.37 -1.91
CA GLU A 137 -5.58 14.30 -0.69
C GLU A 137 -4.76 13.92 0.58
N GLY A 138 -3.42 14.01 0.52
CA GLY A 138 -2.48 13.77 1.62
C GLY A 138 -2.33 12.30 2.00
N TRP A 139 -3.40 11.50 1.91
CA TRP A 139 -3.39 10.05 2.11
C TRP A 139 -2.77 9.29 0.94
N GLU A 140 -2.76 9.89 -0.25
CA GLU A 140 -2.21 9.28 -1.46
C GLU A 140 -0.74 8.91 -1.29
N LEU A 141 0.05 9.80 -0.69
CA LEU A 141 1.49 9.60 -0.52
C LEU A 141 1.82 8.39 0.39
N PRO A 142 1.30 8.27 1.63
CA PRO A 142 1.52 7.07 2.42
C PRO A 142 0.90 5.82 1.77
N TYR A 143 -0.23 5.95 1.08
CA TYR A 143 -0.85 4.80 0.42
C TYR A 143 0.00 4.25 -0.73
N TYR A 144 0.40 5.10 -1.68
CA TYR A 144 1.16 4.67 -2.85
C TYR A 144 2.60 4.26 -2.55
N TYR A 145 3.23 4.86 -1.53
CA TYR A 145 4.65 4.59 -1.23
C TYR A 145 4.88 3.63 -0.06
N ILE A 146 3.87 3.37 0.78
CA ILE A 146 4.02 2.46 1.92
C ILE A 146 3.04 1.28 1.79
N VAL A 147 1.75 1.58 1.69
CA VAL A 147 0.71 0.54 1.72
C VAL A 147 0.79 -0.35 0.48
N LEU A 148 0.76 0.24 -0.71
CA LEU A 148 0.74 -0.49 -1.97
C LEU A 148 1.99 -1.40 -2.15
N PRO A 149 3.23 -0.93 -1.91
CA PRO A 149 4.41 -1.79 -2.02
C PRO A 149 4.41 -2.96 -1.03
N VAL A 150 3.92 -2.75 0.19
CA VAL A 150 3.80 -3.82 1.21
C VAL A 150 2.81 -4.88 0.74
N PHE A 151 1.65 -4.48 0.22
CA PHE A 151 0.67 -5.43 -0.32
C PHE A 151 1.22 -6.23 -1.51
N ILE A 152 1.92 -5.57 -2.44
CA ILE A 152 2.58 -6.23 -3.57
C ILE A 152 3.62 -7.24 -3.07
N TYR A 153 4.43 -6.86 -2.09
CA TYR A 153 5.44 -7.74 -1.51
C TYR A 153 4.83 -8.98 -0.83
N VAL A 154 3.75 -8.80 -0.05
CA VAL A 154 3.05 -9.92 0.59
C VAL A 154 2.45 -10.87 -0.45
N LEU A 155 1.82 -10.33 -1.50
CA LEU A 155 1.29 -11.14 -2.60
C LEU A 155 2.40 -11.93 -3.30
N TYR A 156 3.52 -11.27 -3.62
CA TYR A 156 4.68 -11.91 -4.23
C TYR A 156 5.29 -13.00 -3.34
N SER A 157 5.43 -12.74 -2.05
CA SER A 157 5.94 -13.71 -1.06
C SER A 157 5.03 -14.94 -0.96
N LYS A 158 3.71 -14.74 -0.89
CA LYS A 158 2.75 -15.86 -0.88
C LYS A 158 2.80 -16.66 -2.17
N TYR A 159 2.83 -15.98 -3.33
CA TYR A 159 2.91 -16.62 -4.63
C TYR A 159 4.17 -17.48 -4.76
N THR A 160 5.34 -16.92 -4.45
CA THR A 160 6.62 -17.65 -4.51
C THR A 160 6.67 -18.82 -3.53
N SER A 161 6.12 -18.66 -2.32
CA SER A 161 6.01 -19.76 -1.36
C SER A 161 5.09 -20.88 -1.86
N GLN A 162 3.96 -20.54 -2.47
CA GLN A 162 3.05 -21.53 -3.06
C GLN A 162 3.69 -22.27 -4.23
N MET A 163 4.40 -21.56 -5.12
CA MET A 163 5.09 -22.22 -6.24
C MET A 163 6.18 -23.16 -5.75
N ARG A 164 6.99 -22.76 -4.76
CA ARG A 164 7.97 -23.67 -4.14
C ARG A 164 7.30 -24.91 -3.55
N LYS A 165 6.17 -24.74 -2.84
CA LYS A 165 5.41 -25.89 -2.30
C LYS A 165 4.88 -26.81 -3.39
N ARG A 166 4.47 -26.27 -4.55
CA ARG A 166 4.03 -27.10 -5.69
C ARG A 166 5.19 -27.95 -6.25
N GLU A 167 6.38 -27.36 -6.32
CA GLU A 167 7.59 -28.03 -6.79
C GLU A 167 8.12 -29.09 -5.81
N THR A 168 7.96 -28.91 -4.50
CA THR A 168 8.53 -29.81 -3.48
C THR A 168 7.54 -30.85 -2.95
N ASP A 169 6.29 -30.45 -2.72
CA ASP A 169 5.30 -31.26 -1.98
C ASP A 169 3.92 -31.29 -2.67
N GLY A 170 3.83 -30.73 -3.87
CA GLY A 170 2.58 -30.58 -4.60
C GLY A 170 2.24 -31.76 -5.52
N PRO A 171 1.07 -31.69 -6.18
CA PRO A 171 0.67 -32.65 -7.20
C PRO A 171 1.70 -32.80 -8.32
N GLU A 172 2.36 -31.69 -8.71
CA GLU A 172 3.39 -31.69 -9.75
C GLU A 172 4.65 -32.46 -9.32
N TRP A 173 5.05 -32.35 -8.06
CA TRP A 173 6.12 -33.16 -7.50
C TRP A 173 5.74 -34.65 -7.49
N ALA A 174 4.54 -34.96 -6.99
CA ALA A 174 4.05 -36.33 -6.92
C ALA A 174 3.94 -36.98 -8.31
N GLU A 175 3.52 -36.22 -9.32
CA GLU A 175 3.50 -36.65 -10.72
C GLU A 175 4.91 -36.94 -11.24
N LYS A 176 5.87 -36.04 -11.02
CA LYS A 176 7.28 -36.25 -11.42
C LYS A 176 7.88 -37.48 -10.74
N GLU A 177 7.63 -37.65 -9.45
CA GLU A 177 8.12 -38.78 -8.66
C GLU A 177 7.47 -40.10 -9.11
N LEU A 178 6.18 -40.11 -9.40
CA LEU A 178 5.48 -41.29 -9.93
C LEU A 178 6.04 -41.71 -11.30
N ARG A 179 6.26 -40.74 -12.19
CA ARG A 179 6.88 -40.99 -13.51
C ARG A 179 8.31 -41.52 -13.37
N LEU A 180 9.10 -40.95 -12.45
CA LEU A 180 10.46 -41.40 -12.19
C LEU A 180 10.48 -42.86 -11.71
N ARG A 181 9.65 -43.20 -10.71
CA ARG A 181 9.57 -44.58 -10.17
C ARG A 181 9.11 -45.60 -11.20
N ALA A 182 8.11 -45.24 -12.01
CA ALA A 182 7.64 -46.12 -13.09
C ALA A 182 8.75 -46.43 -14.11
N MET A 183 9.58 -45.44 -14.43
CA MET A 183 10.71 -45.61 -15.34
C MET A 183 11.91 -46.29 -14.67
N GLU A 184 12.20 -46.03 -13.40
CA GLU A 184 13.24 -46.73 -12.65
C GLU A 184 12.99 -48.25 -12.63
N GLU A 185 11.74 -48.68 -12.40
CA GLU A 185 11.39 -50.10 -12.42
C GLU A 185 11.50 -50.69 -13.84
N TYR A 186 11.11 -49.93 -14.87
CA TYR A 186 11.27 -50.33 -16.27
C TYR A 186 12.74 -50.51 -16.67
N PHE A 187 13.64 -49.65 -16.18
CA PHE A 187 15.08 -49.75 -16.39
C PHE A 187 15.81 -50.59 -15.34
N HIS A 188 15.11 -51.48 -14.64
CA HIS A 188 15.68 -52.42 -13.66
C HIS A 188 16.48 -51.76 -12.52
N GLY A 189 16.04 -50.59 -12.06
CA GLY A 189 16.62 -49.85 -10.93
C GLY A 189 17.68 -48.81 -11.31
N ASP A 190 17.87 -48.53 -12.60
CA ASP A 190 18.84 -47.52 -13.06
C ASP A 190 18.20 -46.11 -13.11
N SER A 191 18.43 -45.32 -12.06
CA SER A 191 17.85 -43.97 -11.92
C SER A 191 18.40 -42.95 -12.90
N GLU A 192 19.62 -43.15 -13.41
CA GLU A 192 20.27 -42.20 -14.32
C GLU A 192 19.66 -42.32 -15.71
N LYS A 193 19.48 -43.56 -16.19
CA LYS A 193 18.77 -43.84 -17.44
C LYS A 193 17.31 -43.39 -17.42
N ALA A 194 16.62 -43.55 -16.28
CA ALA A 194 15.25 -43.07 -16.13
C ALA A 194 15.16 -41.53 -16.24
N LYS A 195 16.11 -40.79 -15.66
CA LYS A 195 16.17 -39.32 -15.74
C LYS A 195 16.52 -38.83 -17.14
N GLU A 196 17.47 -39.48 -17.82
CA GLU A 196 17.82 -39.17 -19.22
C GLU A 196 16.65 -39.44 -20.17
N PHE A 197 15.91 -40.54 -19.95
CA PHE A 197 14.73 -40.88 -20.74
C PHE A 197 13.56 -39.89 -20.52
N LEU A 198 13.42 -39.36 -19.30
CA LEU A 198 12.41 -38.35 -18.96
C LEU A 198 12.80 -36.91 -19.36
N SER A 199 14.07 -36.65 -19.68
CA SER A 199 14.51 -35.33 -20.19
C SER A 199 13.88 -35.01 -21.55
N ASN A 200 13.51 -33.74 -21.75
CA ASN A 200 12.96 -33.23 -23.01
C ASN A 200 14.05 -32.74 -23.99
N GLU A 201 15.32 -32.79 -23.60
CA GLU A 201 16.41 -32.28 -24.43
C GLU A 201 16.55 -33.10 -25.73
N GLY A 202 16.42 -32.42 -26.87
CA GLY A 202 16.65 -33.00 -28.20
C GLY A 202 15.52 -33.85 -28.78
N LYS A 203 14.36 -33.99 -28.11
CA LYS A 203 13.24 -34.83 -28.56
C LYS A 203 12.19 -34.05 -29.35
N SER A 204 11.67 -34.65 -30.40
CA SER A 204 10.53 -34.14 -31.18
C SER A 204 9.21 -34.30 -30.42
N GLU A 205 8.19 -33.53 -30.80
CA GLU A 205 6.87 -33.58 -30.15
C GLU A 205 6.21 -34.97 -30.22
N ARG A 206 6.51 -35.75 -31.27
CA ARG A 206 6.03 -37.13 -31.41
C ARG A 206 6.71 -38.08 -30.42
N GLU A 207 8.03 -37.98 -30.28
CA GLU A 207 8.81 -38.79 -29.33
C GLU A 207 8.43 -38.49 -27.87
N ILE A 208 8.04 -37.25 -27.57
CA ILE A 208 7.52 -36.85 -26.25
C ILE A 208 6.18 -37.55 -25.97
N ARG A 209 5.28 -37.63 -26.95
CA ARG A 209 3.99 -38.32 -26.80
C ARG A 209 4.15 -39.82 -26.64
N ASP A 210 4.97 -40.45 -27.48
CA ASP A 210 5.23 -41.89 -27.39
C ASP A 210 5.87 -42.28 -26.05
N ARG A 211 6.74 -41.41 -25.51
CA ARG A 211 7.28 -41.54 -24.15
C ARG A 211 6.18 -41.45 -23.10
N ASP A 212 5.35 -40.42 -23.17
CA ASP A 212 4.30 -40.19 -22.17
C ASP A 212 3.28 -41.33 -22.17
N ASP A 213 2.92 -41.86 -23.34
CA ASP A 213 2.08 -43.04 -23.49
C ASP A 213 2.72 -44.29 -22.88
N LEU A 214 4.03 -44.50 -23.08
CA LEU A 214 4.77 -45.58 -22.43
C LEU A 214 4.75 -45.42 -20.91
N VAL A 215 5.00 -44.22 -20.39
CA VAL A 215 4.99 -43.93 -18.95
C VAL A 215 3.61 -44.19 -18.35
N VAL A 216 2.54 -43.71 -18.99
CA VAL A 216 1.16 -43.94 -18.56
C VAL A 216 0.82 -45.43 -18.57
N SER A 217 1.19 -46.16 -19.63
CA SER A 217 0.94 -47.61 -19.72
C SER A 217 1.61 -48.38 -18.57
N ARG A 218 2.80 -47.95 -18.15
CA ARG A 218 3.51 -48.55 -17.01
C ARG A 218 2.86 -48.21 -15.69
N ILE A 219 2.51 -46.94 -15.47
CA ILE A 219 1.77 -46.51 -14.27
C ILE A 219 0.46 -47.29 -14.11
N LEU A 220 -0.26 -47.54 -15.21
CA LEU A 220 -1.51 -48.32 -15.16
C LEU A 220 -1.28 -49.82 -14.92
N ALA A 221 -0.11 -50.36 -15.30
CA ALA A 221 0.21 -51.77 -15.17
C ALA A 221 0.81 -52.15 -13.80
N GLY A 222 1.22 -51.18 -12.99
CA GLY A 222 1.95 -51.42 -11.74
C GLY A 222 1.50 -50.55 -10.57
N ASP A 223 1.70 -51.06 -9.36
CA ASP A 223 1.42 -50.35 -8.11
C ASP A 223 2.70 -49.71 -7.55
N TYR A 224 2.98 -48.47 -7.96
CA TYR A 224 4.18 -47.71 -7.56
C TYR A 224 4.04 -46.97 -6.23
N ASP A 225 2.88 -47.07 -5.59
CA ASP A 225 2.59 -46.46 -4.31
C ASP A 225 3.12 -47.32 -3.14
N LYS A 226 3.93 -46.71 -2.27
CA LYS A 226 4.51 -47.38 -1.09
C LYS A 226 3.62 -47.27 0.15
N LEU A 227 2.36 -46.82 0.04
CA LEU A 227 1.42 -46.75 1.17
C LEU A 227 1.28 -48.07 1.94
N ALA A 228 1.28 -49.23 1.27
CA ALA A 228 1.20 -50.54 1.93
C ALA A 228 2.42 -50.84 2.82
N GLN A 229 3.60 -50.34 2.47
CA GLN A 229 4.83 -50.49 3.26
C GLN A 229 4.80 -49.59 4.51
N LEU A 230 4.14 -48.44 4.42
CA LEU A 230 3.97 -47.49 5.52
C LEU A 230 2.90 -47.92 6.54
N LYS A 231 1.91 -48.72 6.11
CA LYS A 231 0.86 -49.29 6.99
C LYS A 231 1.35 -50.38 7.96
N LYS A 232 2.63 -50.77 7.92
CA LYS A 232 3.21 -51.81 8.79
C LYS A 232 3.24 -51.46 10.29
N LYS A 233 2.87 -50.23 10.68
CA LYS A 233 2.81 -49.77 12.09
C LYS A 233 1.46 -49.15 12.49
N LEU A 234 0.32 -49.56 11.92
CA LEU A 234 -0.92 -49.33 12.66
C LEU A 234 -1.03 -50.41 13.76
N PRO A 235 -0.97 -50.07 15.06
CA PRO A 235 -1.29 -51.01 16.11
C PRO A 235 -2.73 -51.51 15.88
N LYS A 236 -2.96 -52.81 16.06
CA LYS A 236 -4.27 -53.47 15.87
C LYS A 236 -5.40 -52.82 16.70
N ASP A 237 -5.06 -51.95 17.64
CA ASP A 237 -5.98 -51.22 18.51
C ASP A 237 -6.66 -50.02 17.84
N LEU A 238 -6.21 -49.57 16.66
CA LEU A 238 -6.83 -48.46 15.90
C LEU A 238 -7.66 -48.92 14.70
N VAL A 239 -7.80 -50.24 14.50
CA VAL A 239 -8.81 -50.76 13.57
C VAL A 239 -10.16 -50.63 14.29
N PRO A 240 -11.11 -49.81 13.82
CA PRO A 240 -12.43 -49.75 14.42
C PRO A 240 -13.04 -51.15 14.34
N LYS A 241 -13.21 -51.80 15.50
CA LYS A 241 -13.94 -53.06 15.59
C LYS A 241 -15.36 -52.79 15.12
N PRO A 242 -15.97 -53.65 14.28
CA PRO A 242 -17.39 -53.52 14.01
C PRO A 242 -18.13 -53.57 15.34
N GLU A 243 -18.97 -52.58 15.61
CA GLU A 243 -19.88 -52.61 16.76
C GLU A 243 -20.76 -53.85 16.60
N VAL A 244 -20.49 -54.89 17.39
CA VAL A 244 -21.40 -56.01 17.53
C VAL A 244 -22.61 -55.47 18.27
N ASN A 245 -23.69 -55.27 17.53
CA ASN A 245 -24.95 -54.80 18.06
C ASN A 245 -25.61 -56.00 18.76
N ASP A 246 -25.39 -56.15 20.07
CA ASP A 246 -25.96 -57.22 20.91
C ASP A 246 -27.51 -57.25 20.96
N LYS A 247 -28.17 -56.39 20.17
CA LYS A 247 -29.63 -56.27 20.07
C LYS A 247 -30.24 -57.00 18.87
N ILE A 248 -29.46 -57.76 18.10
CA ILE A 248 -30.01 -58.65 17.07
C ILE A 248 -29.70 -60.10 17.47
N ASN A 249 -30.42 -60.55 18.51
CA ASN A 249 -30.71 -61.98 18.66
C ASN A 249 -32.03 -62.24 17.94
N ILE A 250 -31.94 -62.88 16.77
CA ILE A 250 -33.01 -63.71 16.21
C ILE A 250 -32.39 -65.08 15.98
#